data_AF-G0PNE0-F1
#
_entry.id   AF-G0PNE0-F1
#
_cell.length_a   1.000
_cell.length_b   1.000
_cell.length_c   1.000
_cell.angle_alpha   90.00
_cell.angle_beta   90.00
_cell.angle_gamma   90.00
#
_symmetry.space_group_name_H-M   'P 1'
#
loop_
_entity.id
_entity.type
_entity.pdbx_description
1 polymer ?
#
loop_
_entity_poly.entity_id
_entity_poly.type
_entity_poly.pdbx_seq_one_letter_code
_entity_poly.pdbx_strand_id
1 'polypeptide(L)'
;KSGVTKSSNFDKIDIDQFQKTVFAGTHQITVFVKNSKVPYYNGPYVGTGKQLVLYLNDGHYCGVRSLCALLRTSYYCSLCCVKYENASYHYNCPLIHQLCGQKNCPVSKEGEKITCEKCKITFKSHECYKNHNKKGKTDIDLMKPTKLHFFSGTFGGKSRCDYTESCKKCGESYYTNKSKTAHKCGEKWCHRCNCQRIKDHKCVMPVSRKNEKKLTRQRVYFDIESRADEQTGQQVPVLFVGLRCCTVCSPNIPKNLVDIKDETCEKCAPDGRLKIIECITLGNRNVNVASELTKWLFNDHHRGRVVVAHNASG
;
A
#
# COMPACT_ATOMS: atom_id res chain seq x y z
N LYS A 1 1.80 18.29 -20.34
CA LYS A 1 3.18 17.92 -20.78
C LYS A 1 3.86 17.19 -19.63
N SER A 2 4.40 15.99 -19.86
CA SER A 2 4.78 15.02 -18.81
C SER A 2 6.05 15.36 -18.00
N GLY A 3 6.60 16.57 -18.10
CA GLY A 3 7.76 17.02 -17.30
C GLY A 3 9.09 16.31 -17.57
N VAL A 4 9.20 15.49 -18.62
CA VAL A 4 10.43 14.73 -18.96
C VAL A 4 11.06 15.30 -20.24
N THR A 5 12.32 15.73 -20.14
CA THR A 5 13.16 16.14 -21.27
C THR A 5 13.87 14.91 -21.82
N LYS A 6 13.59 14.51 -23.07
CA LYS A 6 14.18 13.31 -23.68
C LYS A 6 15.68 13.49 -23.89
N SER A 7 16.48 12.55 -23.38
CA SER A 7 17.87 12.38 -23.81
C SER A 7 17.93 11.81 -25.23
N SER A 8 19.08 11.90 -25.91
CA SER A 8 19.26 11.37 -27.27
C SER A 8 19.19 9.84 -27.35
N ASN A 9 19.36 9.13 -26.23
CA ASN A 9 19.24 7.68 -26.11
C ASN A 9 18.37 7.35 -24.91
N PHE A 10 17.11 6.98 -25.13
CA PHE A 10 16.19 6.65 -24.04
C PHE A 10 16.75 5.46 -23.23
N ASP A 11 17.14 5.69 -21.99
CA ASP A 11 17.90 4.73 -21.19
C ASP A 11 17.31 4.50 -19.80
N LYS A 12 18.09 3.88 -18.91
CA LYS A 12 17.69 3.62 -17.53
C LYS A 12 17.34 4.89 -16.75
N ILE A 13 18.01 6.02 -17.03
CA ILE A 13 17.81 7.30 -16.36
C ILE A 13 16.43 7.85 -16.73
N ASP A 14 16.08 7.82 -18.01
CA ASP A 14 14.76 8.25 -18.49
C ASP A 14 13.64 7.43 -17.81
N ILE A 15 13.81 6.10 -17.75
CA ILE A 15 12.85 5.22 -17.06
C ILE A 15 12.74 5.53 -15.58
N ASP A 16 13.85 5.80 -14.92
CA ASP A 16 13.85 6.13 -13.51
C ASP A 16 13.11 7.46 -13.25
N GLN A 17 13.24 8.43 -14.14
CA GLN A 17 12.45 9.66 -14.08
C GLN A 17 10.95 9.37 -14.23
N PHE A 18 10.54 8.56 -15.21
CA PHE A 18 9.13 8.16 -15.37
C PHE A 18 8.60 7.41 -14.14
N GLN A 19 9.41 6.52 -13.56
CA GLN A 19 9.05 5.79 -12.34
C GLN A 19 8.87 6.72 -11.14
N LYS A 20 9.71 7.75 -11.02
CA LYS A 20 9.71 8.72 -9.90
C LYS A 20 8.72 9.87 -10.07
N THR A 21 8.22 10.11 -11.28
CA THR A 21 7.29 11.21 -11.59
C THR A 21 5.92 10.65 -11.97
N VAL A 22 5.73 10.32 -13.25
CA VAL A 22 4.44 9.93 -13.84
C VAL A 22 3.84 8.70 -13.17
N PHE A 23 4.68 7.71 -12.83
CA PHE A 23 4.23 6.43 -12.27
C PHE A 23 4.53 6.26 -10.78
N ALA A 24 4.91 7.34 -10.09
CA ALA A 24 5.24 7.31 -8.68
C ALA A 24 4.06 6.80 -7.85
N GLY A 25 4.26 5.68 -7.14
CA GLY A 25 3.24 5.08 -6.28
C GLY A 25 2.04 4.46 -7.01
N THR A 26 1.89 4.65 -8.33
CA THR A 26 0.76 4.13 -9.11
C THR A 26 1.10 2.83 -9.83
N HIS A 27 2.27 2.73 -10.45
CA HIS A 27 2.70 1.57 -11.22
C HIS A 27 4.18 1.24 -10.97
N GLN A 28 4.49 -0.05 -11.01
CA GLN A 28 5.86 -0.56 -11.02
C GLN A 28 6.30 -0.78 -12.46
N ILE A 29 7.30 -0.03 -12.93
CA ILE A 29 7.94 -0.26 -14.23
C ILE A 29 8.96 -1.39 -14.07
N THR A 30 8.86 -2.41 -14.91
CA THR A 30 9.84 -3.50 -14.99
C THR A 30 10.31 -3.63 -16.43
N VAL A 31 11.62 -3.57 -16.66
CA VAL A 31 12.19 -3.61 -18.01
C VAL A 31 13.07 -4.83 -18.15
N PHE A 32 12.88 -5.58 -19.23
CA PHE A 32 13.76 -6.65 -19.66
C PHE A 32 14.49 -6.24 -20.93
N VAL A 33 15.72 -6.72 -21.10
CA VAL A 33 16.49 -6.56 -22.34
C VAL A 33 16.61 -7.90 -23.04
N LYS A 34 16.92 -7.85 -24.33
CA LYS A 34 17.23 -9.03 -25.13
C LYS A 34 18.21 -9.96 -24.40
N ASN A 35 17.88 -11.24 -24.36
CA ASN A 35 18.66 -12.32 -23.73
C ASN A 35 18.83 -12.25 -22.20
N SER A 36 18.22 -11.28 -21.50
CA SER A 36 18.24 -11.26 -20.04
C SER A 36 16.96 -11.81 -19.42
N LYS A 37 17.12 -12.72 -18.45
CA LYS A 37 16.03 -13.18 -17.58
C LYS A 37 15.93 -12.37 -16.29
N VAL A 38 16.89 -11.48 -16.04
CA VAL A 38 16.93 -10.57 -14.90
C VAL A 38 16.49 -9.19 -15.39
N PRO A 39 15.59 -8.49 -14.68
CA PRO A 39 15.18 -7.15 -15.06
C PRO A 39 16.39 -6.20 -15.18
N TYR A 40 16.48 -5.49 -16.29
CA TYR A 40 17.43 -4.40 -16.50
C TYR A 40 17.09 -3.18 -15.61
N TYR A 41 15.79 -2.93 -15.45
CA TYR A 41 15.26 -1.95 -14.50
C TYR A 41 14.09 -2.57 -13.75
N ASN A 42 13.99 -2.28 -12.45
CA ASN A 42 12.86 -2.68 -11.63
C ASN A 42 12.55 -1.56 -10.63
N GLY A 43 11.42 -0.91 -10.82
CA GLY A 43 10.90 0.09 -9.90
C GLY A 43 10.34 -0.51 -8.61
N PRO A 44 9.92 0.33 -7.65
CA PRO A 44 9.33 -0.12 -6.40
C PRO A 44 8.02 -0.88 -6.64
N TYR A 45 7.81 -1.97 -5.91
CA TYR A 45 6.57 -2.74 -5.98
C TYR A 45 5.41 -1.96 -5.34
N VAL A 46 4.35 -1.71 -6.11
CA VAL A 46 3.17 -0.92 -5.68
C VAL A 46 1.90 -1.76 -5.46
N GLY A 47 1.95 -3.07 -5.75
CA GLY A 47 0.80 -3.96 -5.61
C GLY A 47 0.60 -4.89 -6.81
N THR A 48 -0.24 -5.91 -6.63
CA THR A 48 -0.52 -6.90 -7.68
C THR A 48 -1.38 -6.28 -8.79
N GLY A 49 -1.01 -6.51 -10.06
CA GLY A 49 -1.76 -6.01 -11.22
C GLY A 49 -1.42 -4.58 -11.64
N LYS A 50 -0.49 -3.93 -10.94
CA LYS A 50 -0.02 -2.56 -11.20
C LYS A 50 1.38 -2.55 -11.82
N GLN A 51 1.65 -3.50 -12.71
CA GLN A 51 2.95 -3.66 -13.37
C GLN A 51 2.90 -3.16 -14.80
N LEU A 52 3.83 -2.28 -15.15
CA LEU A 52 4.10 -1.89 -16.53
C LEU A 52 5.38 -2.59 -16.97
N VAL A 53 5.21 -3.61 -17.82
CA VAL A 53 6.33 -4.42 -18.29
C VAL A 53 6.76 -3.93 -19.67
N LEU A 54 8.04 -3.57 -19.78
CA LEU A 54 8.66 -3.11 -21.01
C LEU A 54 9.77 -4.07 -21.43
N TYR A 55 9.97 -4.17 -22.74
CA TYR A 55 11.05 -4.91 -23.34
C TYR A 55 11.89 -3.95 -24.18
N LEU A 56 13.16 -3.81 -23.84
CA LEU A 56 14.13 -3.00 -24.56
C LEU A 56 14.86 -3.88 -25.57
N ASN A 57 14.70 -3.56 -26.86
CA ASN A 57 15.38 -4.21 -27.96
C ASN A 57 15.94 -3.16 -28.90
N ASP A 58 17.26 -3.21 -29.14
CA ASP A 58 17.96 -2.35 -30.10
C ASP A 58 17.62 -0.85 -29.94
N GLY A 59 17.58 -0.37 -28.69
CA GLY A 59 17.29 1.04 -28.36
C GLY A 59 15.81 1.42 -28.31
N HIS A 60 14.90 0.48 -28.59
CA HIS A 60 13.45 0.73 -28.58
C HIS A 60 12.73 -0.04 -27.48
N TYR A 61 11.79 0.64 -26.82
CA TYR A 61 10.92 0.03 -25.80
C TYR A 61 9.61 -0.46 -26.42
N CYS A 62 9.30 -1.72 -26.15
CA CYS A 62 8.03 -2.35 -26.51
C CYS A 62 7.25 -2.71 -25.24
N GLY A 63 5.94 -2.47 -25.25
CA GLY A 63 5.06 -2.94 -24.18
C GLY A 63 4.92 -4.46 -24.20
N VAL A 64 5.02 -5.10 -23.04
CA VAL A 64 4.88 -6.54 -22.88
C VAL A 64 3.52 -6.84 -22.25
N ARG A 65 2.65 -7.54 -22.99
CA ARG A 65 1.32 -7.93 -22.50
C ARG A 65 1.35 -9.08 -21.49
N SER A 66 2.30 -10.01 -21.65
CA SER A 66 2.45 -11.17 -20.77
C SER A 66 3.91 -11.41 -20.45
N LEU A 67 4.29 -11.11 -19.21
CA LEU A 67 5.63 -11.37 -18.72
C LEU A 67 5.96 -12.87 -18.65
N CYS A 68 4.95 -13.69 -18.33
CA CYS A 68 5.06 -15.14 -18.34
C CYS A 68 5.41 -15.68 -19.73
N ALA A 69 4.77 -15.16 -20.79
CA ALA A 69 5.07 -15.53 -22.16
C ALA A 69 6.49 -15.09 -22.55
N LEU A 70 6.89 -13.85 -22.21
CA LEU A 70 8.24 -13.33 -22.47
C LEU A 70 9.32 -14.21 -21.84
N LEU A 71 9.14 -14.62 -20.58
CA LEU A 71 10.13 -15.39 -19.82
C LEU A 71 10.00 -16.91 -19.96
N ARG A 72 9.05 -17.38 -20.78
CA ARG A 72 8.69 -18.79 -20.98
C ARG A 72 8.51 -19.51 -19.63
N THR A 73 7.64 -18.96 -18.79
CA THR A 73 7.34 -19.44 -17.44
C THR A 73 5.85 -19.35 -17.19
N SER A 74 5.30 -20.18 -16.31
CA SER A 74 3.88 -20.09 -15.94
C SER A 74 3.64 -19.08 -14.81
N TYR A 75 4.65 -18.82 -13.96
CA TYR A 75 4.57 -17.88 -12.86
C TYR A 75 5.80 -16.98 -12.78
N TYR A 76 5.55 -15.71 -12.48
CA TYR A 76 6.55 -14.71 -12.15
C TYR A 76 6.06 -13.86 -10.97
N CYS A 77 6.94 -13.57 -10.01
CA CYS A 77 6.64 -12.66 -8.92
C CYS A 77 7.34 -11.32 -9.10
N SER A 78 6.58 -10.25 -9.33
CA SER A 78 7.10 -8.89 -9.53
C SER A 78 7.68 -8.25 -8.26
N LEU A 79 7.30 -8.74 -7.08
CA LEU A 79 7.94 -8.30 -5.83
C LEU A 79 9.34 -8.90 -5.68
N CYS A 80 9.46 -10.22 -5.87
CA CYS A 80 10.70 -10.95 -5.62
C CYS A 80 11.62 -11.05 -6.85
N CYS A 81 11.13 -10.67 -8.03
CA CYS A 81 11.80 -10.80 -9.33
C CYS A 81 12.29 -12.22 -9.64
N VAL A 82 11.47 -13.22 -9.30
CA VAL A 82 11.77 -14.64 -9.52
C VAL A 82 10.68 -15.31 -10.34
N LYS A 83 11.09 -16.31 -11.13
CA LYS A 83 10.20 -17.14 -11.94
C LYS A 83 10.15 -18.57 -11.43
N TYR A 84 9.00 -19.21 -11.59
CA TYR A 84 8.78 -20.61 -11.28
C TYR A 84 7.80 -21.24 -12.27
N GLU A 85 7.87 -22.57 -12.40
CA GLU A 85 6.88 -23.37 -13.14
C GLU A 85 5.51 -23.43 -12.46
N ASN A 86 5.40 -22.99 -11.20
CA ASN A 86 4.13 -22.79 -10.53
C ASN A 86 4.31 -21.79 -9.39
N ALA A 87 3.26 -21.02 -9.09
CA ALA A 87 3.19 -20.15 -7.92
C ALA A 87 3.43 -20.92 -6.61
N SER A 88 3.05 -22.20 -6.56
CA SER A 88 3.25 -23.07 -5.40
C SER A 88 4.73 -23.18 -5.00
N TYR A 89 5.67 -23.12 -5.96
CA TYR A 89 7.10 -23.18 -5.67
C TYR A 89 7.66 -21.91 -5.00
N HIS A 90 6.88 -20.83 -4.91
CA HIS A 90 7.33 -19.55 -4.38
C HIS A 90 7.05 -19.38 -2.87
N TYR A 91 7.55 -20.31 -2.06
CA TYR A 91 7.23 -20.43 -0.62
C TYR A 91 7.64 -19.23 0.25
N ASN A 92 8.78 -18.60 -0.05
CA ASN A 92 9.35 -17.51 0.74
C ASN A 92 8.86 -16.12 0.29
N CYS A 93 7.83 -16.07 -0.55
CA CYS A 93 7.29 -14.81 -1.04
C CYS A 93 6.71 -13.99 0.13
N PRO A 94 7.10 -12.71 0.28
CA PRO A 94 6.49 -11.85 1.29
C PRO A 94 5.00 -11.55 1.09
N LEU A 95 4.44 -11.85 -0.08
CA LEU A 95 3.02 -11.64 -0.39
C LEU A 95 2.11 -12.77 0.10
N ILE A 96 2.68 -13.85 0.64
CA ILE A 96 1.92 -14.97 1.19
C ILE A 96 2.31 -15.19 2.64
N HIS A 97 1.37 -15.71 3.43
CA HIS A 97 1.66 -16.07 4.80
C HIS A 97 2.73 -17.16 4.84
N GLN A 98 3.84 -16.88 5.51
CA GLN A 98 5.01 -17.76 5.47
C GLN A 98 4.67 -19.17 5.95
N LEU A 99 3.82 -19.35 6.97
CA LEU A 99 3.55 -20.68 7.54
C LEU A 99 2.56 -21.51 6.72
N CYS A 100 1.47 -20.90 6.23
CA CYS A 100 0.38 -21.64 5.58
C CYS A 100 0.22 -21.37 4.07
N GLY A 101 0.91 -20.37 3.52
CA GLY A 101 0.97 -20.10 2.09
C GLY A 101 -0.21 -19.35 1.50
N GLN A 102 -1.19 -19.00 2.33
CA GLN A 102 -2.34 -18.21 1.91
C GLN A 102 -1.97 -16.73 1.85
N LYS A 103 -2.45 -16.03 0.82
CA LYS A 103 -2.32 -14.56 0.72
C LYS A 103 -3.04 -13.86 1.87
N ASN A 104 -4.28 -14.29 2.13
CA ASN A 104 -5.14 -13.75 3.17
C ASN A 104 -5.35 -14.80 4.24
N CYS A 105 -4.29 -15.07 5.03
CA CYS A 105 -4.42 -16.01 6.15
C CYS A 105 -5.44 -15.46 7.15
N PRO A 106 -6.45 -16.24 7.55
CA PRO A 106 -7.43 -15.79 8.54
C PRO A 106 -6.73 -15.50 9.86
N VAL A 107 -7.02 -14.33 10.42
CA VAL A 107 -6.63 -13.97 11.78
C VAL A 107 -7.78 -14.43 12.67
N SER A 108 -7.59 -15.52 13.42
CA SER A 108 -8.61 -15.93 14.39
C SER A 108 -8.71 -14.90 15.53
N LYS A 109 -9.91 -14.75 16.07
CA LYS A 109 -10.15 -14.06 17.34
C LYS A 109 -9.38 -14.79 18.46
N GLU A 110 -8.91 -14.03 19.44
CA GLU A 110 -8.00 -14.52 20.48
C GLU A 110 -8.49 -15.79 21.17
N GLY A 111 -7.59 -16.77 21.40
CA GLY A 111 -7.85 -17.92 22.28
C GLY A 111 -7.29 -19.25 21.79
N GLU A 112 -7.40 -19.56 20.50
CA GLU A 112 -6.97 -20.86 19.97
C GLU A 112 -5.47 -20.89 19.63
N LYS A 113 -4.72 -21.76 20.30
CA LYS A 113 -3.32 -22.08 19.99
C LYS A 113 -3.22 -23.55 19.65
N ILE A 114 -2.76 -23.85 18.44
CA ILE A 114 -2.55 -25.22 17.98
C ILE A 114 -1.08 -25.40 17.67
N THR A 115 -0.41 -26.31 18.37
CA THR A 115 1.00 -26.61 18.13
C THR A 115 1.11 -27.82 17.21
N CYS A 116 1.84 -27.68 16.11
CA CYS A 116 2.11 -28.80 15.23
C CYS A 116 3.09 -29.77 15.89
N GLU A 117 2.73 -31.05 15.97
CA GLU A 117 3.57 -32.07 16.59
C GLU A 117 4.89 -32.31 15.84
N LYS A 118 4.90 -32.11 14.52
CA LYS A 118 6.05 -32.35 13.65
C LYS A 118 7.06 -31.21 13.67
N CYS A 119 6.64 -30.00 13.31
CA CYS A 119 7.55 -28.84 13.21
C CYS A 119 7.63 -28.00 14.50
N LYS A 120 6.81 -28.33 15.52
CA LYS A 120 6.71 -27.65 16.83
C LYS A 120 6.29 -26.17 16.77
N ILE A 121 5.76 -25.71 15.64
CA ILE A 121 5.27 -24.34 15.47
C ILE A 121 3.86 -24.21 16.05
N THR A 122 3.61 -23.12 16.77
CA THR A 122 2.27 -22.76 17.27
C THR A 122 1.53 -21.83 16.31
N PHE A 123 0.34 -22.25 15.92
CA PHE A 123 -0.57 -21.55 15.04
C PHE A 123 -1.68 -20.87 15.85
N LYS A 124 -2.07 -19.66 15.45
CA LYS A 124 -3.17 -18.91 16.05
C LYS A 124 -4.53 -19.18 15.42
N SER A 125 -4.57 -20.03 14.39
CA SER A 125 -5.79 -20.34 13.64
C SER A 125 -5.77 -21.79 13.21
N HIS A 126 -6.87 -22.49 13.45
CA HIS A 126 -7.06 -23.86 12.99
C HIS A 126 -6.98 -23.97 11.46
N GLU A 127 -7.46 -22.96 10.74
CA GLU A 127 -7.37 -22.91 9.28
C GLU A 127 -5.93 -22.72 8.81
N CYS A 128 -5.14 -21.92 9.52
CA CYS A 128 -3.70 -21.77 9.24
C CYS A 128 -2.96 -23.10 9.46
N TYR A 129 -3.30 -23.85 10.51
CA TYR A 129 -2.74 -25.16 10.79
C TYR A 129 -3.12 -26.20 9.73
N LYS A 130 -4.41 -26.27 9.35
CA LYS A 130 -4.89 -27.13 8.25
C LYS A 130 -4.14 -26.85 6.95
N ASN A 131 -4.03 -25.58 6.56
CA ASN A 131 -3.31 -25.20 5.35
C ASN A 131 -1.81 -25.51 5.41
N HIS A 132 -1.18 -25.40 6.58
CA HIS A 132 0.22 -25.78 6.78
C HIS A 132 0.46 -27.29 6.54
N ASN A 133 -0.46 -28.13 7.00
CA ASN A 133 -0.41 -29.59 6.83
C ASN A 133 -0.99 -30.09 5.50
N LYS A 134 -1.62 -29.22 4.71
CA LYS A 134 -2.23 -29.61 3.46
C LYS A 134 -1.15 -30.08 2.48
N LYS A 135 -1.21 -31.36 2.12
CA LYS A 135 -0.39 -31.95 1.06
C LYS A 135 -0.77 -31.31 -0.28
N GLY A 136 0.21 -31.04 -1.12
CA GLY A 136 -0.10 -30.69 -2.51
C GLY A 136 -0.49 -31.90 -3.32
N LYS A 137 -1.04 -31.61 -4.50
CA LYS A 137 -1.42 -32.61 -5.49
C LYS A 137 -0.20 -33.41 -5.93
N THR A 138 -0.38 -34.72 -6.11
CA THR A 138 0.61 -35.57 -6.79
C THR A 138 0.42 -35.44 -8.30
N ASP A 139 1.36 -35.95 -9.10
CA ASP A 139 1.27 -35.93 -10.58
C ASP A 139 -0.04 -36.56 -11.11
N ILE A 140 -0.60 -37.52 -10.36
CA ILE A 140 -1.86 -38.19 -10.67
C ILE A 140 -3.07 -37.24 -10.56
N ASP A 141 -3.03 -36.25 -9.67
CA ASP A 141 -4.13 -35.31 -9.40
C ASP A 141 -4.16 -34.09 -10.35
N LEU A 142 -3.16 -33.94 -11.22
CA LEU A 142 -2.97 -32.77 -12.10
C LEU A 142 -3.67 -32.90 -13.47
N MET A 143 -4.22 -34.07 -13.81
CA MET A 143 -4.98 -34.27 -15.06
C MET A 143 -6.37 -33.60 -15.08
N LYS A 144 -6.82 -32.97 -13.98
CA LYS A 144 -8.11 -32.26 -13.93
C LYS A 144 -7.90 -30.74 -14.01
N PRO A 145 -8.35 -30.07 -15.10
CA PRO A 145 -8.24 -28.62 -15.24
C PRO A 145 -9.12 -27.95 -14.17
N THR A 146 -8.50 -27.21 -13.24
CA THR A 146 -9.22 -26.40 -12.25
C THR A 146 -8.75 -24.96 -12.34
N LYS A 147 -9.72 -24.04 -12.52
CA LYS A 147 -9.53 -22.59 -12.75
C LYS A 147 -8.98 -21.79 -11.54
N LEU A 148 -8.54 -22.44 -10.46
CA LEU A 148 -8.16 -21.76 -9.21
C LEU A 148 -6.64 -21.86 -8.95
N HIS A 149 -5.88 -20.90 -9.47
CA HIS A 149 -4.40 -20.86 -9.42
C HIS A 149 -3.79 -20.45 -8.05
N PHE A 150 -4.46 -20.73 -6.92
CA PHE A 150 -3.93 -20.47 -5.57
C PHE A 150 -3.91 -21.75 -4.75
N PHE A 151 -2.92 -22.60 -5.00
CA PHE A 151 -2.80 -23.90 -4.33
C PHE A 151 -2.07 -23.77 -2.98
N SER A 152 -2.74 -24.23 -1.91
CA SER A 152 -2.20 -24.31 -0.54
C SER A 152 -1.17 -25.41 -0.32
N GLY A 153 -0.94 -26.31 -1.28
CA GLY A 153 -0.12 -27.50 -1.10
C GLY A 153 1.15 -27.48 -1.96
N THR A 154 2.18 -28.21 -1.51
CA THR A 154 3.48 -28.28 -2.19
C THR A 154 3.53 -29.44 -3.19
N PHE A 155 4.21 -29.26 -4.33
CA PHE A 155 4.34 -30.31 -5.33
C PHE A 155 5.07 -31.55 -4.79
N GLY A 156 4.70 -32.74 -5.28
CA GLY A 156 5.27 -34.02 -4.82
C GLY A 156 4.61 -34.62 -3.58
N GLY A 157 3.34 -34.30 -3.33
CA GLY A 157 2.55 -34.89 -2.23
C GLY A 157 2.95 -34.42 -0.83
N LYS A 158 3.91 -33.48 -0.72
CA LYS A 158 4.37 -32.94 0.57
C LYS A 158 3.53 -31.74 0.99
N SER A 159 3.52 -31.49 2.28
CA SER A 159 2.94 -30.33 2.94
C SER A 159 4.01 -29.27 3.21
N ARG A 160 3.60 -28.06 3.60
CA ARG A 160 4.57 -27.04 4.04
C ARG A 160 5.28 -27.46 5.32
N CYS A 161 4.58 -28.19 6.20
CA CYS A 161 5.15 -28.78 7.41
C CYS A 161 6.39 -29.63 7.11
N ASP A 162 6.36 -30.42 6.03
CA ASP A 162 7.46 -31.32 5.65
C ASP A 162 8.77 -30.60 5.34
N TYR A 163 8.69 -29.32 4.99
CA TYR A 163 9.85 -28.48 4.69
C TYR A 163 10.17 -27.48 5.79
N THR A 164 9.40 -27.44 6.88
CA THR A 164 9.56 -26.43 7.93
C THR A 164 10.31 -27.00 9.12
N GLU A 165 11.41 -26.35 9.48
CA GLU A 165 12.18 -26.63 10.69
C GLU A 165 12.28 -25.40 11.58
N SER A 166 12.53 -25.61 12.87
CA SER A 166 12.73 -24.53 13.85
C SER A 166 14.20 -24.42 14.21
N CYS A 167 14.76 -23.20 14.11
CA CYS A 167 16.16 -22.98 14.42
C CYS A 167 16.39 -23.05 15.95
N LYS A 168 17.29 -23.93 16.39
CA LYS A 168 17.63 -24.07 17.83
C LYS A 168 18.25 -22.81 18.46
N LYS A 169 18.87 -21.94 17.65
CA LYS A 169 19.55 -20.72 18.15
C LYS A 169 18.62 -19.53 18.32
N CYS A 170 17.71 -19.29 17.37
CA CYS A 170 16.82 -18.13 17.39
C CYS A 170 15.34 -18.47 17.59
N GLY A 171 14.97 -19.75 17.61
CA GLY A 171 13.57 -20.19 17.74
C GLY A 171 12.70 -19.96 16.52
N GLU A 172 13.20 -19.30 15.47
CA GLU A 172 12.42 -18.99 14.27
C GLU A 172 12.31 -20.19 13.31
N SER A 173 11.18 -20.27 12.61
CA SER A 173 10.94 -21.29 11.59
C SER A 173 11.61 -20.94 10.25
N TYR A 174 12.22 -21.91 9.59
CA TYR A 174 12.81 -21.79 8.25
C TYR A 174 12.46 -22.98 7.35
N TYR A 175 12.65 -22.80 6.04
CA TYR A 175 12.38 -23.81 5.03
C TYR A 175 13.66 -24.53 4.59
N THR A 176 13.65 -25.86 4.54
CA THR A 176 14.82 -26.71 4.22
C THR A 176 15.02 -26.93 2.72
N ASN A 177 13.98 -26.78 1.91
CA ASN A 177 13.99 -27.11 0.47
C ASN A 177 14.55 -26.03 -0.45
N LYS A 178 15.03 -24.90 0.09
CA LYS A 178 15.27 -23.68 -0.70
C LYS A 178 16.70 -23.17 -0.74
N SER A 179 17.62 -23.64 0.10
CA SER A 179 18.93 -23.02 0.16
C SER A 179 20.08 -24.01 0.20
N LYS A 180 21.05 -23.81 -0.69
CA LYS A 180 22.43 -24.29 -0.50
C LYS A 180 23.08 -23.60 0.71
N THR A 181 22.58 -22.44 1.12
CA THR A 181 23.07 -21.65 2.25
C THR A 181 22.29 -21.95 3.52
N ALA A 182 22.97 -22.17 4.64
CA ALA A 182 22.33 -22.38 5.93
C ALA A 182 21.43 -21.20 6.36
N HIS A 183 20.42 -21.48 7.18
CA HIS A 183 19.58 -20.47 7.84
C HIS A 183 20.46 -19.39 8.51
N LYS A 184 20.18 -18.12 8.24
CA LYS A 184 20.84 -16.97 8.88
C LYS A 184 19.93 -16.36 9.93
N CYS A 185 20.28 -16.56 11.21
CA CYS A 185 19.52 -16.02 12.32
C CYS A 185 19.45 -14.48 12.25
N GLY A 186 18.24 -13.92 12.32
CA GLY A 186 18.00 -12.47 12.34
C GLY A 186 17.61 -11.85 10.99
N GLU A 187 17.75 -12.58 9.87
CA GLU A 187 17.24 -12.11 8.58
C GLU A 187 15.72 -12.35 8.47
N LYS A 188 14.93 -11.28 8.40
CA LYS A 188 13.46 -11.35 8.22
C LYS A 188 12.99 -10.30 7.23
N TRP A 189 11.96 -10.60 6.44
CA TRP A 189 11.34 -9.57 5.61
C TRP A 189 10.57 -8.56 6.47
N CYS A 190 10.83 -7.27 6.28
CA CYS A 190 10.00 -6.21 6.85
C CYS A 190 8.84 -5.91 5.91
N HIS A 191 7.63 -6.36 6.24
CA HIS A 191 6.45 -6.02 5.43
C HIS A 191 6.14 -4.52 5.38
N ARG A 192 6.63 -3.73 6.35
CA ARG A 192 6.45 -2.28 6.39
C ARG A 192 7.43 -1.54 5.47
N CYS A 193 8.70 -1.91 5.52
CA CYS A 193 9.73 -1.28 4.70
C CYS A 193 9.89 -1.95 3.32
N ASN A 194 9.17 -3.06 3.10
CA ASN A 194 9.24 -3.89 1.90
C ASN A 194 10.69 -4.26 1.52
N CYS A 195 11.50 -4.64 2.51
CA CYS A 195 12.91 -4.98 2.36
C CYS A 195 13.37 -6.07 3.35
N GLN A 196 14.53 -6.67 3.11
CA GLN A 196 15.15 -7.65 4.01
C GLN A 196 15.82 -6.94 5.20
N ARG A 197 15.46 -7.33 6.43
CA ARG A 197 16.03 -6.79 7.67
C ARG A 197 17.39 -7.42 7.91
N ILE A 198 18.41 -6.58 8.02
CA ILE A 198 19.70 -6.94 8.63
C ILE A 198 19.54 -6.76 10.17
N LYS A 199 20.40 -7.38 10.99
CA LYS A 199 20.30 -7.45 12.47
C LYS A 199 19.92 -6.13 13.17
N ASP A 200 20.28 -4.97 12.62
CA ASP A 200 19.98 -3.64 13.18
C ASP A 200 18.82 -2.90 12.50
N HIS A 201 17.93 -3.58 11.76
CA HIS A 201 16.75 -2.93 11.20
C HIS A 201 15.77 -2.57 12.33
N LYS A 202 15.93 -1.36 12.88
CA LYS A 202 14.99 -0.74 13.82
C LYS A 202 13.77 -0.24 13.05
N CYS A 203 12.83 -1.15 12.73
CA CYS A 203 11.50 -0.76 12.23
C CYS A 203 10.68 -0.18 13.39
N VAL A 204 11.10 0.96 13.93
CA VAL A 204 10.38 1.64 14.99
C VAL A 204 9.33 2.51 14.32
N MET A 205 8.11 2.00 14.22
CA MET A 205 6.99 2.93 14.32
C MET A 205 6.89 3.29 15.80
N PRO A 206 6.99 4.57 16.19
CA PRO A 206 6.58 4.94 17.53
C PRO A 206 5.14 4.45 17.72
N VAL A 207 4.86 3.84 18.87
CA VAL A 207 3.46 3.62 19.27
C VAL A 207 2.84 5.01 19.24
N SER A 208 1.81 5.21 18.42
CA SER A 208 0.97 6.41 18.53
C SER A 208 0.29 6.33 19.89
N ARG A 209 0.97 6.78 20.95
CA ARG A 209 0.41 7.06 22.26
C ARG A 209 -0.40 8.36 22.17
N LYS A 210 -1.29 8.46 21.18
CA LYS A 210 -2.37 9.45 21.29
C LYS A 210 -3.22 8.97 22.45
N ASN A 211 -3.36 9.81 23.46
CA ASN A 211 -4.26 9.53 24.57
C ASN A 211 -5.70 9.57 24.02
N GLU A 212 -6.20 8.43 23.54
CA GLU A 212 -7.51 8.33 22.89
C GLU A 212 -8.66 8.75 23.80
N LYS A 213 -8.43 8.76 25.13
CA LYS A 213 -9.37 9.27 26.15
C LYS A 213 -9.63 10.78 26.02
N LYS A 214 -8.76 11.53 25.35
CA LYS A 214 -8.86 13.00 25.15
C LYS A 214 -9.12 13.40 23.70
N LEU A 215 -9.54 12.48 22.83
CA LEU A 215 -9.93 12.83 21.47
C LEU A 215 -11.23 13.63 21.50
N THR A 216 -11.14 14.95 21.34
CA THR A 216 -12.28 15.78 21.01
C THR A 216 -12.78 15.28 19.66
N ARG A 217 -13.89 14.52 19.63
CA ARG A 217 -14.56 14.07 18.39
C ARG A 217 -15.16 15.23 17.58
N GLN A 218 -14.61 16.43 17.74
CA GLN A 218 -14.90 17.65 17.02
C GLN A 218 -14.04 17.66 15.76
N ARG A 219 -14.69 17.96 14.64
CA ARG A 219 -14.11 17.95 13.31
C ARG A 219 -14.33 19.30 12.63
N VAL A 220 -13.42 19.65 11.72
CA VAL A 220 -13.58 20.75 10.78
C VAL A 220 -13.44 20.17 9.39
N TYR A 221 -14.54 20.07 8.65
CA TYR A 221 -14.51 19.70 7.24
C TYR A 221 -14.30 20.96 6.43
N PHE A 222 -13.36 20.97 5.50
CA PHE A 222 -13.15 22.17 4.70
C PHE A 222 -12.79 21.85 3.26
N ASP A 223 -13.06 22.83 2.41
CA ASP A 223 -12.72 22.83 1.00
C ASP A 223 -12.06 24.16 0.61
N ILE A 224 -11.19 24.13 -0.41
CA ILE A 224 -10.47 25.29 -0.92
C ILE A 224 -10.57 25.29 -2.44
N GLU A 225 -11.21 26.31 -2.97
CA GLU A 225 -11.13 26.63 -4.40
C GLU A 225 -9.94 27.55 -4.64
N SER A 226 -9.22 27.27 -5.73
CA SER A 226 -8.03 28.02 -6.12
C SER A 226 -8.06 28.39 -7.59
N ARG A 227 -7.40 29.49 -7.92
CA ARG A 227 -7.13 29.92 -9.29
C ARG A 227 -5.64 29.82 -9.55
N ALA A 228 -5.27 29.33 -10.74
CA ALA A 228 -3.90 29.39 -11.20
C ALA A 228 -3.55 30.84 -11.62
N ASP A 229 -2.45 31.35 -11.08
CA ASP A 229 -1.79 32.53 -11.63
C ASP A 229 -1.31 32.23 -13.06
N GLU A 230 -1.72 33.05 -14.02
CA GLU A 230 -1.53 32.76 -15.45
C GLU A 230 -0.07 32.83 -15.91
N GLN A 231 0.79 33.53 -15.15
CA GLN A 231 2.20 33.72 -15.50
C GLN A 231 3.10 32.68 -14.84
N THR A 232 2.82 32.36 -13.57
CA THR A 232 3.65 31.49 -12.74
C THR A 232 3.10 30.07 -12.62
N GLY A 233 1.82 29.86 -12.93
CA GLY A 233 1.11 28.61 -12.70
C GLY A 233 0.83 28.30 -11.22
N GLN A 234 1.17 29.22 -10.31
CA GLN A 234 0.97 29.04 -8.87
C GLN A 234 -0.52 29.05 -8.53
N GLN A 235 -0.96 28.09 -7.71
CA GLN A 235 -2.34 28.06 -7.22
C GLN A 235 -2.52 29.07 -6.08
N VAL A 236 -3.47 29.99 -6.25
CA VAL A 236 -3.85 31.01 -5.29
C VAL A 236 -5.26 30.68 -4.77
N PRO A 237 -5.45 30.46 -3.46
CA PRO A 237 -6.78 30.26 -2.88
C PRO A 237 -7.68 31.47 -3.15
N VAL A 238 -8.90 31.23 -3.63
CA VAL A 238 -9.90 32.26 -3.91
C VAL A 238 -11.17 32.10 -3.10
N LEU A 239 -11.44 30.90 -2.60
CA LEU A 239 -12.55 30.59 -1.70
C LEU A 239 -12.15 29.46 -0.76
N PHE A 240 -12.46 29.64 0.52
CA PHE A 240 -12.35 28.65 1.58
C PHE A 240 -13.72 28.49 2.23
N VAL A 241 -14.16 27.25 2.37
CA VAL A 241 -15.38 26.89 3.09
C VAL A 241 -15.03 25.91 4.19
N GLY A 242 -15.33 26.26 5.43
CA GLY A 242 -15.07 25.43 6.61
C GLY A 242 -16.34 25.14 7.40
N LEU A 243 -16.57 23.89 7.75
CA LEU A 243 -17.71 23.41 8.52
C LEU A 243 -17.26 22.72 9.81
N ARG A 244 -17.66 23.29 10.94
CA ARG A 244 -17.38 22.76 12.28
C ARG A 244 -18.49 21.80 12.72
N CYS A 245 -18.11 20.59 13.13
CA CYS A 245 -19.03 19.53 13.55
C CYS A 245 -18.58 18.82 14.82
N CYS A 246 -19.47 18.61 15.79
CA CYS A 246 -19.32 17.60 16.83
C CYS A 246 -19.96 16.26 16.41
N THR A 247 -19.94 15.28 17.31
CA THR A 247 -20.61 13.98 17.09
C THR A 247 -22.11 14.08 16.84
N VAL A 248 -22.77 15.09 17.42
CA VAL A 248 -24.21 15.33 17.24
C VAL A 248 -24.50 16.01 15.90
N CYS A 249 -23.60 16.89 15.45
CA CYS A 249 -23.73 17.61 14.18
C CYS A 249 -23.35 16.75 12.96
N SER A 250 -22.42 15.82 13.13
CA SER A 250 -21.86 15.03 12.02
C SER A 250 -22.84 14.17 11.20
N PRO A 251 -23.96 13.65 11.75
CA PRO A 251 -24.96 12.93 10.96
C PRO A 251 -25.75 13.82 9.99
N ASN A 252 -25.89 15.12 10.32
CA ASN A 252 -26.67 16.08 9.53
C ASN A 252 -25.73 17.15 9.00
N ILE A 253 -25.09 16.84 7.86
CA ILE A 253 -24.30 17.81 7.08
C ILE A 253 -25.23 18.39 6.01
N PRO A 254 -25.66 19.66 6.14
CA PRO A 254 -26.49 20.32 5.16
C PRO A 254 -25.80 20.35 3.79
N LYS A 255 -26.56 20.08 2.74
CA LYS A 255 -26.07 20.11 1.35
C LYS A 255 -26.08 21.52 0.75
N ASN A 256 -26.86 22.44 1.35
CA ASN A 256 -26.98 23.82 0.90
C ASN A 256 -26.36 24.76 1.92
N LEU A 257 -25.56 25.71 1.42
CA LEU A 257 -24.88 26.71 2.26
C LEU A 257 -25.85 27.73 2.89
N VAL A 258 -27.03 27.92 2.31
CA VAL A 258 -28.06 28.85 2.80
C VAL A 258 -28.62 28.38 4.14
N ASP A 259 -28.85 27.07 4.28
CA ASP A 259 -29.52 26.49 5.46
C ASP A 259 -28.62 26.49 6.71
N ILE A 260 -27.30 26.65 6.54
CA ILE A 260 -26.31 26.53 7.61
C ILE A 260 -25.61 27.84 7.97
N LYS A 261 -25.87 28.92 7.20
CA LYS A 261 -25.17 30.19 7.35
C LYS A 261 -25.24 30.75 8.78
N ASP A 262 -26.40 30.56 9.42
CA ASP A 262 -26.68 31.04 10.77
C ASP A 262 -26.78 29.90 11.80
N GLU A 263 -26.47 28.65 11.40
CA GLU A 263 -26.56 27.52 12.31
C GLU A 263 -25.42 27.56 13.32
N THR A 264 -25.74 27.50 14.60
CA THR A 264 -24.77 27.45 15.70
C THR A 264 -24.84 26.11 16.41
N CYS A 265 -23.80 25.79 17.18
CA CYS A 265 -23.82 24.65 18.08
C CYS A 265 -23.00 24.99 19.32
N GLU A 266 -23.63 25.02 20.49
CA GLU A 266 -22.96 25.30 21.77
C GLU A 266 -21.72 24.42 22.01
N LYS A 267 -21.69 23.20 21.47
CA LYS A 267 -20.62 22.22 21.69
C LYS A 267 -19.44 22.33 20.72
N CYS A 268 -19.61 22.83 19.50
CA CYS A 268 -18.51 22.89 18.52
C CYS A 268 -18.39 24.21 17.76
N ALA A 269 -19.42 25.03 17.77
CA ALA A 269 -19.50 26.23 16.96
C ALA A 269 -20.48 27.25 17.58
N PRO A 270 -20.20 27.77 18.78
CA PRO A 270 -21.06 28.76 19.42
C PRO A 270 -21.15 30.05 18.58
N ASP A 271 -20.11 30.34 17.80
CA ASP A 271 -19.95 31.46 16.88
C ASP A 271 -20.28 31.11 15.41
N GLY A 272 -21.00 30.01 15.15
CA GLY A 272 -21.50 29.65 13.81
C GLY A 272 -20.77 28.48 13.14
N ARG A 273 -21.51 27.49 12.65
CA ARG A 273 -20.95 26.23 12.13
C ARG A 273 -20.18 26.43 10.83
N LEU A 274 -20.63 27.35 9.98
CA LEU A 274 -20.05 27.62 8.67
C LEU A 274 -19.10 28.83 8.70
N LYS A 275 -17.94 28.69 8.08
CA LYS A 275 -17.02 29.79 7.78
C LYS A 275 -16.79 29.85 6.28
N ILE A 276 -17.01 31.03 5.70
CA ILE A 276 -16.65 31.33 4.32
C ILE A 276 -15.59 32.45 4.35
N ILE A 277 -14.51 32.27 3.59
CA ILE A 277 -13.47 33.28 3.34
C ILE A 277 -13.23 33.27 1.84
N GLU A 278 -13.45 34.39 1.17
CA GLU A 278 -13.42 34.45 -0.29
C GLU A 278 -12.92 35.80 -0.80
N CYS A 279 -12.43 35.84 -2.03
CA CYS A 279 -12.08 37.09 -2.74
C CYS A 279 -12.78 37.23 -4.10
N ILE A 280 -13.86 36.46 -4.32
CA ILE A 280 -14.59 36.45 -5.60
C ILE A 280 -15.70 37.50 -5.67
N THR A 281 -16.27 37.90 -4.54
CA THR A 281 -17.33 38.91 -4.45
C THR A 281 -16.76 40.33 -4.43
N LEU A 282 -17.50 41.30 -5.00
CA LEU A 282 -17.09 42.72 -5.13
C LEU A 282 -16.61 43.32 -3.80
N GLY A 283 -17.28 43.01 -2.69
CA GLY A 283 -16.93 43.52 -1.36
C GLY A 283 -15.68 42.88 -0.73
N ASN A 284 -15.25 41.72 -1.22
CA ASN A 284 -14.15 40.94 -0.62
C ASN A 284 -12.94 40.77 -1.54
N ARG A 285 -12.88 41.47 -2.69
CA ARG A 285 -11.83 41.28 -3.72
C ARG A 285 -10.39 41.44 -3.21
N ASN A 286 -10.20 42.22 -2.15
CA ASN A 286 -8.89 42.48 -1.56
C ASN A 286 -8.54 41.54 -0.40
N VAL A 287 -9.39 40.56 -0.09
CA VAL A 287 -9.16 39.59 0.98
C VAL A 287 -8.04 38.63 0.55
N ASN A 288 -6.98 38.56 1.34
CA ASN A 288 -5.98 37.51 1.21
C ASN A 288 -6.52 36.22 1.82
N VAL A 289 -7.18 35.41 0.99
CA VAL A 289 -7.86 34.17 1.42
C VAL A 289 -6.87 33.20 2.09
N ALA A 290 -5.64 33.07 1.58
CA ALA A 290 -4.61 32.21 2.16
C ALA A 290 -4.21 32.64 3.58
N SER A 291 -4.05 33.94 3.82
CA SER A 291 -3.73 34.48 5.14
C SER A 291 -4.89 34.29 6.11
N GLU A 292 -6.10 34.68 5.71
CA GLU A 292 -7.28 34.62 6.56
C GLU A 292 -7.70 33.19 6.89
N LEU A 293 -7.66 32.26 5.92
CA LEU A 293 -7.94 30.85 6.17
C LEU A 293 -6.91 30.27 7.15
N THR A 294 -5.62 30.63 7.02
CA THR A 294 -4.56 30.12 7.91
C THR A 294 -4.81 30.63 9.33
N LYS A 295 -5.07 31.93 9.48
CA LYS A 295 -5.38 32.54 10.76
C LYS A 295 -6.60 31.92 11.43
N TRP A 296 -7.65 31.62 10.67
CA TRP A 296 -8.85 30.99 11.21
C TRP A 296 -8.64 29.52 11.56
N LEU A 297 -8.03 28.74 10.66
CA LEU A 297 -7.86 27.30 10.82
C LEU A 297 -6.99 26.93 12.02
N PHE A 298 -5.93 27.71 12.25
CA PHE A 298 -4.97 27.50 13.35
C PHE A 298 -5.28 28.29 14.62
N ASN A 299 -6.46 28.90 14.71
CA ASN A 299 -6.89 29.62 15.91
C ASN A 299 -7.10 28.65 17.10
N ASP A 300 -6.89 29.13 18.34
CA ASP A 300 -6.95 28.34 19.57
C ASP A 300 -8.28 27.62 19.79
N HIS A 301 -9.40 28.15 19.28
CA HIS A 301 -10.70 27.49 19.40
C HIS A 301 -10.81 26.18 18.58
N HIS A 302 -9.85 25.92 17.69
CA HIS A 302 -9.67 24.66 16.97
C HIS A 302 -8.70 23.68 17.62
N ARG A 303 -8.10 24.04 18.77
CA ARG A 303 -7.14 23.18 19.47
C ARG A 303 -7.74 21.81 19.78
N GLY A 304 -7.04 20.74 19.36
CA GLY A 304 -7.46 19.36 19.56
C GLY A 304 -8.43 18.81 18.51
N ARG A 305 -9.02 19.67 17.66
CA ARG A 305 -9.95 19.24 16.61
C ARG A 305 -9.23 18.51 15.48
N VAL A 306 -9.95 17.61 14.83
CA VAL A 306 -9.46 16.94 13.62
C VAL A 306 -9.96 17.71 12.39
N VAL A 307 -9.04 18.28 11.65
CA VAL A 307 -9.35 18.97 10.40
C VAL A 307 -9.29 17.97 9.24
N VAL A 308 -10.32 17.95 8.40
CA VAL A 308 -10.49 17.04 7.29
C VAL A 308 -10.67 17.85 6.02
N ALA A 309 -9.66 17.84 5.15
CA ALA A 309 -9.80 18.36 3.80
C ALA A 309 -10.74 17.46 3.01
N HIS A 310 -11.74 18.04 2.36
CA HIS A 310 -12.75 17.33 1.59
C HIS A 310 -12.76 17.84 0.17
N ASN A 311 -12.00 17.20 -0.72
CA ASN A 311 -12.27 17.29 -2.16
C ASN A 311 -13.50 16.43 -2.44
N ALA A 312 -14.70 17.01 -2.41
CA ALA A 312 -15.87 16.39 -3.02
C ALA A 312 -15.84 16.64 -4.53
N SER A 313 -14.89 16.01 -5.18
CA SER A 313 -15.00 15.60 -6.58
C SER A 313 -14.39 14.21 -6.68
N GLY A 314 -15.30 13.23 -6.77
CA GLY A 314 -15.07 12.08 -7.64
C GLY A 314 -15.21 12.51 -9.10
#